data_AF-A0A3D4H9J3-F1
#
_entry.id   AF-A0A3D4H9J3-F1
#
_cell.length_a   1.000
_cell.length_b   1.000
_cell.length_c   1.000
_cell.angle_alpha   90.00
_cell.angle_beta   90.00
_cell.angle_gamma   90.00
#
_symmetry.space_group_name_H-M   'P 1'
#
loop_
_entity.id
_entity.type
_entity.pdbx_description
1 polymer ?
#
loop_
_entity_poly.entity_id
_entity_poly.type
_entity_poly.pdbx_seq_one_letter_code
_entity_poly.pdbx_strand_id
1 'polypeptide(L)' 'MRRLRYCVASSLDGFITSPNGACDWIEMDPDADFGSFFQQLDALIMGRKTYEVTKHGPAPVMPGMTTYV' A
#
# COMPACT_ATOMS: atom_id res chain seq x y z
N MET A 1 21.30 8.99 5.85
CA MET A 1 19.85 9.20 5.64
C MET A 1 19.27 7.99 4.93
N ARG A 2 18.10 7.49 5.33
CA ARG A 2 17.43 6.37 4.66
C ARG A 2 16.75 6.86 3.38
N ARG A 3 16.69 6.01 2.35
CA ARG A 3 15.98 6.31 1.10
C ARG A 3 14.48 6.05 1.28
N LEU A 4 13.66 7.04 0.93
CA LEU A 4 12.21 6.90 0.95
C LEU A 4 11.69 6.61 -0.45
N ARG A 5 10.75 5.67 -0.54
CA ARG A 5 9.95 5.42 -1.75
C ARG A 5 8.48 5.56 -1.38
N TYR A 6 7.77 6.42 -2.10
CA TYR A 6 6.33 6.59 -1.95
C TYR A 6 5.61 5.73 -2.98
N CYS A 7 4.68 4.91 -2.51
CA CYS A 7 3.89 3.99 -3.34
C CYS A 7 2.41 4.19 -2.99
N VAL A 8 1.59 4.56 -3.98
CA VAL A 8 0.17 4.82 -3.81
C VAL A 8 -0.56 4.55 -5.12
N ALA A 9 -1.78 4.01 -5.04
CA ALA A 9 -2.73 4.08 -6.14
C ALA A 9 -3.51 5.39 -6.01
N SER A 10 -3.60 6.17 -7.09
CA SER A 10 -4.42 7.38 -7.14
C SER A 10 -5.27 7.42 -8.40
N SER A 11 -6.39 8.13 -8.33
CA SER A 11 -7.12 8.55 -9.51
C SER A 11 -6.28 9.51 -10.37
N LEU A 12 -6.73 9.79 -11.59
CA LEU A 12 -6.02 10.67 -12.53
C LEU A 12 -5.88 12.11 -12.00
N ASP A 13 -6.83 12.56 -11.19
CA ASP A 13 -6.85 13.85 -10.51
C ASP A 13 -6.15 13.84 -9.12
N GLY A 14 -5.54 12.71 -8.74
CA GLY A 14 -4.65 12.60 -7.58
C GLY A 14 -5.32 12.27 -6.25
N PHE A 15 -6.61 11.94 -6.23
CA PHE A 15 -7.29 11.45 -5.03
C PHE A 15 -6.96 9.96 -4.80
N ILE A 16 -6.87 9.57 -3.52
CA ILE A 16 -6.44 8.21 -3.11
C ILE A 16 -7.62 7.39 -2.59
N THR A 17 -8.68 8.04 -2.13
CA THR A 17 -9.85 7.39 -1.57
C THR A 17 -11.08 8.23 -1.82
N SER A 18 -12.23 7.57 -1.92
CA SER A 18 -13.52 8.24 -1.96
C SER A 18 -13.86 8.88 -0.60
N PRO A 19 -14.84 9.80 -0.53
CA PRO A 19 -15.17 10.50 0.72
C PRO A 19 -15.59 9.58 1.88
N ASN A 20 -16.06 8.37 1.59
CA ASN A 20 -16.44 7.37 2.59
C ASN A 20 -15.28 6.42 2.97
N GLY A 21 -14.09 6.57 2.37
CA GLY A 21 -12.93 5.73 2.61
C GLY A 21 -12.85 4.47 1.75
N ALA A 22 -13.71 4.32 0.74
CA ALA A 22 -13.67 3.16 -0.17
C ALA A 22 -12.53 3.26 -1.20
N CYS A 23 -11.98 2.10 -1.54
CA CYS A 23 -10.89 1.90 -2.50
C CYS A 23 -11.24 0.80 -3.53
N ASP A 24 -12.53 0.58 -3.77
CA ASP A 24 -13.10 -0.40 -4.70
C ASP A 24 -12.78 -0.14 -6.18
N TRP A 25 -12.41 1.08 -6.51
CA TRP A 25 -11.95 1.49 -7.84
C TRP A 25 -10.52 1.01 -8.17
N ILE A 26 -9.77 0.50 -7.19
CA ILE A 26 -8.41 0.00 -7.41
C ILE A 26 -8.50 -1.41 -8.00
N GLU A 27 -8.25 -1.51 -9.30
CA GLU A 27 -8.14 -2.79 -9.99
C GLU A 27 -6.71 -3.34 -9.84
N MET A 28 -6.59 -4.63 -9.51
CA MET A 28 -5.30 -5.31 -9.44
C MET A 28 -4.88 -5.76 -10.83
N ASP A 29 -3.80 -5.18 -11.35
CA ASP A 29 -3.17 -5.66 -12.57
C ASP A 29 -2.52 -7.03 -12.29
N PRO A 30 -2.94 -8.11 -12.98
CA PRO A 30 -2.37 -9.44 -12.78
C PRO A 30 -0.90 -9.54 -13.20
N ASP A 31 -0.41 -8.64 -14.05
CA ASP A 31 0.98 -8.62 -14.51
C ASP A 31 1.89 -7.81 -13.58
N ALA A 32 1.33 -7.10 -12.58
CA ALA A 32 2.10 -6.31 -11.64
C ALA A 32 2.81 -7.18 -10.60
N ASP A 33 4.15 -7.22 -10.67
CA ASP A 33 4.98 -7.92 -9.69
C ASP A 33 5.25 -7.07 -8.43
N PHE A 34 4.24 -7.01 -7.58
CA PHE A 34 4.37 -6.41 -6.25
C PHE A 34 5.37 -7.16 -5.37
N GLY A 35 5.51 -8.48 -5.51
CA GLY A 35 6.41 -9.30 -4.70
C GLY A 35 7.86 -8.84 -4.82
N SER A 36 8.37 -8.73 -6.05
CA SER A 36 9.73 -8.23 -6.32
C SER A 36 9.91 -6.77 -5.94
N PHE A 37 8.86 -5.94 -6.00
CA PHE A 37 8.92 -4.56 -5.53
C PHE A 37 9.13 -4.51 -4.00
N PHE A 38 8.32 -5.25 -3.25
CA PHE A 38 8.34 -5.24 -1.79
C PHE A 38 9.58 -5.92 -1.20
N GLN A 39 10.18 -6.89 -1.89
CA GLN A 39 11.49 -7.46 -1.50
C GLN A 39 12.63 -6.43 -1.46
N GLN A 40 12.47 -5.28 -2.10
CA GLN A 40 13.47 -4.21 -2.07
C GLN A 40 13.26 -3.20 -0.92
N LEU A 41 12.25 -3.42 -0.07
CA LEU A 41 11.91 -2.56 1.06
C LEU A 41 12.23 -3.29 2.36
N ASP A 42 12.66 -2.54 3.38
CA ASP A 42 12.98 -3.06 4.71
C ASP A 42 11.99 -2.63 5.79
N ALA A 43 11.20 -1.58 5.52
CA ALA A 43 10.16 -1.07 6.39
C ALA A 43 9.00 -0.43 5.62
N LEU A 44 7.82 -0.46 6.23
CA LEU A 44 6.62 0.26 5.79
C LEU A 44 6.28 1.36 6.78
N ILE A 45 5.81 2.49 6.26
CA ILE A 45 5.23 3.59 7.06
C ILE A 45 3.85 3.85 6.48
N MET A 46 2.82 3.78 7.32
CA MET A 46 1.44 4.01 6.88
C MET A 46 0.61 4.59 8.03
N GLY A 47 -0.43 5.36 7.73
CA GLY A 47 -1.32 5.84 8.79
C GLY A 47 -2.16 4.72 9.39
N ARG A 48 -2.58 4.87 10.65
CA ARG A 48 -3.43 3.90 11.37
C ARG A 48 -4.65 3.39 10.59
N LYS A 49 -5.37 4.27 9.88
CA LYS A 49 -6.53 3.83 9.08
C LYS A 49 -6.14 2.90 7.94
N THR A 50 -5.03 3.20 7.25
CA THR A 50 -4.47 2.36 6.20
C THR A 50 -4.00 1.02 6.75
N TYR A 51 -3.35 1.03 7.92
CA TYR A 51 -2.91 -0.20 8.59
C TYR A 51 -4.08 -1.16 8.88
N GLU A 52 -5.20 -0.64 9.40
CA GLU A 52 -6.39 -1.46 9.65
C GLU A 52 -6.97 -2.05 8.36
N VAL A 53 -6.98 -1.30 7.26
CA VAL A 53 -7.43 -1.81 5.95
C VAL A 53 -6.49 -2.89 5.44
N THR A 54 -5.16 -2.68 5.47
CA THR A 54 -4.17 -3.66 5.00
C THR A 54 -4.24 -4.98 5.75
N LYS A 55 -4.53 -4.95 7.05
CA LYS A 55 -4.66 -6.16 7.88
C LYS A 55 -5.85 -7.04 7.47
N HIS A 56 -6.91 -6.46 6.91
CA HIS A 56 -8.14 -7.17 6.54
C HIS A 56 -8.38 -7.22 5.02
N GLY A 57 -7.54 -6.56 4.24
CA GLY A 57 -7.66 -6.41 2.79
C GLY A 57 -6.92 -7.49 2.00
N PRO A 58 -7.03 -7.46 0.66
CA PRO A 58 -6.37 -8.42 -0.23
C PRO A 58 -4.86 -8.21 -0.36
N ALA A 59 -4.32 -7.12 0.20
CA ALA A 59 -2.89 -6.82 0.14
C ALA A 59 -2.09 -7.88 0.92
N PRO A 60 -1.00 -8.42 0.35
CA PRO A 60 -0.20 -9.42 1.04
C PRO A 60 0.40 -8.84 2.32
N VAL A 61 0.14 -9.49 3.46
CA VAL A 61 0.91 -9.27 4.69
C VAL A 61 2.35 -9.66 4.39
N MET A 62 3.27 -8.71 4.37
CA MET A 62 4.69 -8.97 4.07
C MET A 62 5.40 -9.50 5.31
N PRO A 63 5.70 -10.80 5.37
CA PRO A 63 6.34 -11.38 6.54
C PRO A 63 7.74 -10.79 6.70
N GLY A 64 8.08 -10.36 7.92
CA GLY A 64 9.42 -9.86 8.24
C GLY A 64 9.69 -8.38 7.94
N MET A 65 8.73 -7.63 7.38
CA MET A 65 8.89 -6.19 7.19
C MET A 65 8.42 -5.41 8.41
N THR A 66 9.28 -4.51 8.93
CA THR A 66 8.91 -3.65 10.07
C THR A 66 7.87 -2.64 9.62
N THR A 67 6.71 -2.59 10.28
CA THR A 67 5.66 -1.63 9.96
C THR A 67 5.55 -0.58 11.05
N TYR A 68 5.66 0.69 10.66
CA TYR A 68 5.41 1.86 11.50
C TYR A 68 4.04 2.43 11.17
N VAL A 69 3.25 2.72 12.20
CA VAL A 69 1.87 3.21 12.12
C VAL A 69 1.74 4.60 12.74
#